data_AF-X1LI98-F1
#
_entry.id   AF-X1LI98-F1
#
_cell.length_a   1.000
_cell.length_b   1.000
_cell.length_c   1.000
_cell.angle_alpha   90.00
_cell.angle_beta   90.00
_cell.angle_gamma   90.00
#
_symmetry.space_group_name_H-M   'P 1'
#
loop_
_entity.id
_entity.type
_entity.pdbx_description
1 polymer ?
#
loop_
_entity_poly.entity_id
_entity_poly.type
_entity_poly.pdbx_seq_one_letter_code
_entity_poly.pdbx_strand_id
1 'polypeptide(L)'
;MNIEYPISNVNPKKENKSKKYDLEERLINFAVRIINIVEKLPNTRTGNHIANQLVRCGTSPAPNYGEAQSAESRKDFVHKIKICLKELRETKIWLKVIQRRVLIKNAEEVRDILKECDELISIFFTSIKTAQKNKKVD
;
A
#
# COMPACT_ATOMS: atom_id res chain seq x y z
N MET A 1 -0.86 -40.31 -50.97
CA MET A 1 0.37 -40.51 -50.19
C MET A 1 0.83 -39.14 -49.74
N ASN A 2 0.53 -38.75 -48.50
CA ASN A 2 1.09 -37.56 -47.86
C ASN A 2 1.18 -37.88 -46.37
N ILE A 3 2.40 -37.72 -45.86
CA ILE A 3 2.92 -38.26 -44.61
C ILE A 3 2.59 -37.27 -43.49
N GLU A 4 2.04 -37.77 -42.38
CA GLU A 4 1.88 -37.02 -41.14
C GLU A 4 3.24 -36.65 -40.53
N TYR A 5 3.35 -35.42 -40.01
CA TYR A 5 4.31 -35.11 -38.95
C TYR A 5 3.53 -34.66 -37.70
N PRO A 6 3.75 -35.29 -36.53
CA PRO A 6 3.05 -34.94 -35.31
C PRO A 6 3.62 -33.63 -34.75
N ILE A 7 2.78 -32.60 -34.68
CA ILE A 7 3.13 -31.36 -33.97
C ILE A 7 3.13 -31.70 -32.48
N SER A 8 4.30 -31.52 -31.87
CA SER A 8 4.57 -31.78 -30.47
C SER A 8 3.56 -31.07 -29.57
N ASN A 9 3.04 -31.83 -28.62
CA ASN A 9 2.14 -31.40 -27.58
C ASN A 9 2.90 -30.47 -26.62
N VAL A 10 3.02 -29.19 -26.96
CA VAL A 10 3.56 -28.16 -26.06
C VAL A 10 2.50 -27.88 -25.01
N ASN A 11 2.56 -28.67 -23.94
CA ASN A 11 1.79 -28.47 -22.72
C ASN A 11 2.10 -27.04 -22.21
N PRO A 12 1.15 -26.09 -22.22
CA PRO A 12 1.41 -24.79 -21.62
C PRO A 12 1.60 -25.06 -20.13
N LYS A 13 2.86 -24.96 -19.67
CA LYS A 13 3.19 -25.02 -18.25
C LYS A 13 2.20 -24.09 -17.55
N LYS A 14 1.29 -24.66 -16.76
CA LYS A 14 0.45 -23.92 -15.84
C LYS A 14 1.40 -23.08 -14.99
N GLU A 15 1.50 -21.79 -15.30
CA GLU A 15 2.12 -20.82 -14.41
C GLU A 15 1.34 -20.89 -13.11
N ASN A 16 1.90 -21.60 -12.13
CA ASN A 16 1.45 -21.50 -10.76
C ASN A 16 1.98 -20.16 -10.23
N LYS A 17 1.44 -19.05 -10.76
CA LYS A 17 1.52 -17.74 -10.11
C LYS A 17 0.71 -17.89 -8.84
N SER A 18 1.38 -18.31 -7.75
CA SER A 18 0.94 -17.96 -6.40
C SER A 18 0.48 -16.50 -6.50
N LYS A 19 -0.78 -16.18 -6.20
CA LYS A 19 -1.30 -14.80 -6.22
C LYS A 19 -0.31 -13.94 -5.43
N LYS A 20 0.64 -13.32 -6.13
CA LYS A 20 1.58 -12.38 -5.54
C LYS A 20 0.69 -11.18 -5.33
N TYR A 21 0.17 -11.05 -4.12
CA TYR A 21 -0.53 -9.84 -3.70
C TYR A 21 0.43 -8.70 -3.99
N ASP A 22 0.14 -7.95 -5.04
CA ASP A 22 1.00 -6.86 -5.47
C ASP A 22 0.76 -5.70 -4.51
N LEU A 23 1.52 -5.72 -3.41
CA LEU A 23 1.42 -4.71 -2.36
C LEU A 23 1.87 -3.34 -2.87
N GLU A 24 2.77 -3.28 -3.86
CA GLU A 24 3.20 -2.03 -4.49
C GLU A 24 2.02 -1.40 -5.23
N GLU A 25 1.37 -2.16 -6.11
CA GLU A 25 0.17 -1.71 -6.81
C GLU A 25 -0.97 -1.35 -5.85
N ARG A 26 -1.13 -2.12 -4.75
CA ARG A 26 -2.11 -1.81 -3.70
C ARG A 26 -1.83 -0.47 -3.01
N LEU A 27 -0.56 -0.13 -2.76
CA LEU A 27 -0.17 1.16 -2.18
C LEU A 27 -0.32 2.32 -3.17
N ILE A 28 -0.04 2.09 -4.45
CA ILE A 28 -0.29 3.08 -5.52
C ILE A 28 -1.78 3.40 -5.57
N ASN A 29 -2.64 2.38 -5.61
CA ASN A 29 -4.09 2.56 -5.59
C ASN A 29 -4.57 3.26 -4.30
N PHE A 30 -3.97 2.96 -3.14
CA PHE A 30 -4.24 3.69 -1.91
C PHE A 30 -3.85 5.17 -2.02
N ALA A 31 -2.68 5.49 -2.56
CA ALA A 31 -2.21 6.86 -2.76
C ALA A 31 -3.14 7.65 -3.69
N VAL A 32 -3.62 7.05 -4.79
CA VAL A 32 -4.62 7.67 -5.68
C VAL A 32 -5.91 7.98 -4.93
N ARG A 33 -6.40 7.06 -4.10
CA ARG A 33 -7.60 7.29 -3.27
C ARG A 33 -7.39 8.43 -2.26
N ILE A 34 -6.19 8.57 -1.70
CA ILE A 34 -5.84 9.71 -0.84
C ILE A 34 -5.89 11.03 -1.61
N ILE A 35 -5.32 11.09 -2.80
CA ILE A 35 -5.34 12.30 -3.65
C ILE A 35 -6.79 12.70 -3.94
N ASN A 36 -7.64 11.75 -4.31
CA ASN A 36 -9.07 12.01 -4.55
C ASN A 36 -9.80 12.58 -3.32
N ILE A 37 -9.44 12.15 -2.10
CA ILE A 37 -9.99 12.73 -0.87
C ILE A 37 -9.50 14.15 -0.68
N VAL A 38 -8.21 14.40 -0.92
CA VAL A 38 -7.60 15.73 -0.77
C VAL A 38 -8.27 16.74 -1.71
N GLU A 39 -8.54 16.37 -2.95
CA GLU A 39 -9.22 17.22 -3.94
C GLU A 39 -10.67 17.57 -3.55
N LYS A 40 -11.30 16.76 -2.69
CA LYS A 40 -12.67 16.99 -2.19
C LYS A 40 -12.71 17.83 -0.91
N LEU A 41 -11.58 18.15 -0.30
CA LEU A 41 -11.55 18.95 0.92
C LEU A 41 -11.97 20.41 0.64
N PRO A 42 -12.64 21.07 1.59
CA PRO A 42 -13.08 22.44 1.40
C PRO A 42 -11.88 23.38 1.33
N ASN A 43 -11.88 24.32 0.37
CA ASN A 43 -10.85 25.35 0.25
C ASN A 43 -10.96 26.40 1.37
N THR A 44 -10.49 26.00 2.55
CA THR A 44 -10.48 26.76 3.79
C THR A 44 -9.11 26.60 4.43
N ARG A 45 -8.73 27.49 5.36
CA ARG A 45 -7.45 27.35 6.08
C ARG A 45 -7.27 25.96 6.69
N THR A 46 -8.32 25.42 7.33
CA THR A 46 -8.30 24.09 7.94
C THR A 46 -8.25 22.98 6.90
N GLY A 47 -9.07 23.06 5.84
CA GLY A 47 -9.07 22.07 4.77
C GLY A 47 -7.71 21.98 4.07
N ASN A 48 -7.11 23.13 3.75
CA ASN A 48 -5.79 23.21 3.10
C ASN A 48 -4.67 22.67 4.00
N HIS A 49 -4.73 22.93 5.31
CA HIS A 49 -3.78 22.35 6.26
C HIS A 49 -3.87 20.82 6.29
N ILE A 50 -5.08 20.27 6.39
CA ILE A 50 -5.31 18.81 6.44
C ILE A 50 -4.93 18.18 5.11
N ALA A 51 -5.28 18.80 3.98
CA ALA A 51 -4.89 18.38 2.63
C ALA A 51 -3.38 18.18 2.52
N ASN A 52 -2.60 19.19 2.93
CA ASN A 52 -1.14 19.16 2.87
C ASN A 52 -0.53 18.06 3.77
N GLN A 53 -1.11 17.81 4.94
CA GLN A 53 -0.64 16.72 5.80
C GLN A 53 -1.01 15.36 5.21
N LEU A 54 -2.25 15.19 4.77
CA LEU A 54 -2.76 13.92 4.26
C LEU A 54 -2.07 13.50 2.96
N VAL A 55 -1.83 14.42 2.02
CA VAL A 55 -1.13 14.08 0.78
C VAL A 55 0.30 13.62 1.05
N ARG A 56 1.00 14.26 2.00
CA ARG A 56 2.38 13.90 2.37
C ARG A 56 2.46 12.51 2.99
N CYS A 57 1.66 12.24 4.03
CA CYS A 57 1.74 10.96 4.73
C CYS A 57 1.02 9.82 3.99
N GLY A 58 -0.03 10.10 3.23
CA GLY A 58 -0.83 9.07 2.55
C GLY A 58 -0.27 8.58 1.23
N THR A 59 0.59 9.36 0.57
CA THR A 59 1.22 8.97 -0.70
C THR A 59 2.62 8.40 -0.52
N SER A 60 3.34 8.79 0.54
CA SER A 60 4.71 8.34 0.82
C SER A 60 4.89 6.83 1.04
N PRO A 61 3.91 6.02 1.48
CA PRO A 61 4.12 4.58 1.65
C PRO A 61 4.46 3.84 0.35
N ALA A 62 3.92 4.27 -0.80
CA ALA A 62 4.19 3.62 -2.08
C ALA A 62 5.67 3.70 -2.50
N PRO A 63 6.29 4.89 -2.63
CA PRO A 63 7.72 4.99 -2.98
C PRO A 63 8.63 4.38 -1.90
N ASN A 64 8.33 4.56 -0.61
CA ASN A 64 9.12 3.93 0.47
C ASN A 64 9.08 2.40 0.40
N TYR A 65 7.96 1.82 -0.04
CA TYR A 65 7.87 0.37 -0.25
C TYR A 65 8.66 -0.08 -1.48
N GLY A 66 8.62 0.68 -2.58
CA GLY A 66 9.49 0.46 -3.74
C GLY A 66 10.97 0.46 -3.37
N GLU A 67 11.39 1.39 -2.52
CA GLU A 67 12.76 1.39 -1.97
C GLU A 67 13.04 0.18 -1.07
N ALA A 68 12.05 -0.32 -0.33
CA ALA A 68 12.18 -1.51 0.50
C ALA A 68 12.35 -2.78 -0.36
N GLN A 69 11.69 -2.87 -1.52
CA GLN A 69 11.87 -3.98 -2.46
C GLN A 69 13.30 -4.06 -3.00
N SER A 70 14.01 -2.93 -3.05
CA SER A 70 15.42 -2.84 -3.46
C SER A 70 16.39 -2.69 -2.27
N ALA A 71 15.99 -3.12 -1.06
CA ALA A 71 16.83 -2.97 0.14
C ALA A 71 18.13 -3.77 0.08
N GLU A 72 19.24 -3.15 0.48
CA GLU A 72 20.59 -3.75 0.43
C GLU A 72 20.83 -4.75 1.57
N SER A 73 20.02 -4.69 2.61
CA SER A 73 20.08 -5.62 3.75
C SER A 73 18.72 -5.80 4.40
N ARG A 74 18.59 -6.85 5.21
CA ARG A 74 17.38 -7.05 6.03
C ARG A 74 17.14 -5.93 7.05
N LYS A 75 18.21 -5.33 7.58
CA LYS A 75 18.10 -4.19 8.50
C LYS A 75 17.54 -2.97 7.77
N ASP A 76 18.03 -2.72 6.55
CA ASP A 76 17.54 -1.66 5.67
C ASP A 76 16.07 -1.90 5.27
N PHE A 77 15.73 -3.12 4.86
CA PHE A 77 14.33 -3.52 4.59
C PHE A 77 13.42 -3.20 5.78
N VAL A 78 13.77 -3.67 6.99
CA VAL A 78 12.96 -3.41 8.20
C VAL A 78 12.86 -1.91 8.50
N HIS A 79 13.92 -1.14 8.25
CA HIS A 79 13.90 0.31 8.44
C HIS A 79 12.89 0.98 7.49
N LYS A 80 12.94 0.67 6.19
CA LYS A 80 12.02 1.24 5.19
C LYS A 80 10.56 0.83 5.41
N ILE A 81 10.31 -0.44 5.78
CA ILE A 81 8.96 -0.91 6.15
C ILE A 81 8.45 -0.21 7.42
N LYS A 82 9.32 0.13 8.39
CA LYS A 82 8.92 0.94 9.55
C LYS A 82 8.54 2.38 9.18
N ILE A 83 9.20 2.98 8.19
CA ILE A 83 8.83 4.29 7.65
C ILE A 83 7.41 4.20 7.08
N CYS A 84 7.14 3.25 6.18
CA CYS A 84 5.79 3.04 5.63
C CYS A 84 4.72 2.88 6.72
N LEU A 85 5.01 2.08 7.76
CA LEU A 85 4.08 1.88 8.89
C LEU A 85 3.81 3.17 9.67
N LYS A 86 4.82 4.03 9.86
CA LYS A 86 4.67 5.34 10.51
C LYS A 86 3.73 6.23 9.68
N GLU A 87 3.99 6.34 8.38
CA GLU A 87 3.24 7.19 7.45
C GLU A 87 1.78 6.73 7.31
N LEU A 88 1.52 5.41 7.26
CA LEU A 88 0.16 4.86 7.27
C LEU A 88 -0.59 5.18 8.58
N ARG A 89 0.09 5.12 9.74
CA ARG A 89 -0.53 5.48 11.03
C ARG A 89 -0.89 6.95 11.10
N GLU A 90 -0.03 7.82 10.58
CA GLU A 90 -0.31 9.25 10.47
C GLU A 90 -1.49 9.51 9.51
N THR A 91 -1.50 8.85 8.35
CA THR A 91 -2.61 8.89 7.38
C THR A 91 -3.94 8.51 8.04
N LYS A 92 -3.96 7.42 8.82
CA LYS A 92 -5.14 6.97 9.57
C LYS A 92 -5.66 8.05 10.53
N ILE A 93 -4.77 8.79 11.19
CA ILE A 93 -5.15 9.87 12.11
C ILE A 93 -5.86 10.97 11.33
N TRP A 94 -5.30 11.42 10.20
CA TRP A 94 -5.89 12.48 9.39
C TRP A 94 -7.23 12.08 8.76
N LEU A 95 -7.35 10.84 8.28
CA LEU A 95 -8.63 10.30 7.80
C LEU A 95 -9.71 10.29 8.89
N LYS A 96 -9.36 9.96 10.14
CA LYS A 96 -10.28 10.06 11.29
C LYS A 96 -10.67 11.50 11.60
N VAL A 97 -9.75 12.45 11.45
CA VAL A 97 -10.06 13.88 11.62
C VAL A 97 -11.07 14.33 10.55
N ILE A 98 -10.84 13.97 9.28
CA ILE A 98 -11.76 14.26 8.17
C ILE A 98 -13.15 13.68 8.44
N GLN A 99 -13.22 12.41 8.85
CA GLN A 99 -14.48 11.74 9.16
C GLN A 99 -15.23 12.43 10.30
N ARG A 100 -14.56 12.72 11.42
CA ARG A 100 -15.19 13.31 12.62
C ARG A 100 -15.58 14.77 12.44
N ARG A 101 -14.81 15.53 11.67
CA ARG A 101 -15.13 16.92 11.31
C ARG A 101 -16.10 17.01 10.14
N VAL A 102 -16.46 15.88 9.53
CA VAL A 102 -17.35 15.78 8.37
C VAL A 102 -16.89 16.74 7.26
N LEU A 103 -15.58 16.71 6.95
CA LEU A 103 -14.99 17.59 5.94
C LEU A 103 -15.35 17.20 4.51
N ILE A 104 -15.84 15.96 4.32
CA ILE A 104 -16.37 15.51 3.05
C ILE A 104 -17.77 14.92 3.24
N LYS A 105 -18.64 15.10 2.24
CA LYS A 105 -20.06 14.68 2.30
C LYS A 105 -20.22 13.16 2.31
N ASN A 106 -19.38 12.46 1.54
CA ASN A 106 -19.48 11.00 1.42
C ASN A 106 -18.69 10.32 2.56
N ALA A 107 -19.37 10.00 3.65
CA ALA A 107 -18.75 9.34 4.81
C ALA A 107 -18.31 7.90 4.53
N GLU A 108 -18.95 7.21 3.58
CA GLU A 108 -18.60 5.83 3.20
C GLU A 108 -17.23 5.79 2.54
N GLU A 109 -16.95 6.75 1.66
CA GLU A 109 -15.67 6.85 0.98
C GLU A 109 -14.49 6.94 1.97
N VAL A 110 -14.62 7.76 3.02
CA VAL A 110 -13.60 7.83 4.08
C VAL A 110 -13.49 6.52 4.84
N ARG A 111 -14.63 5.86 5.10
CA ARG A 111 -14.67 4.60 5.86
C ARG A 111 -13.95 3.48 5.10
N ASP A 112 -14.17 3.38 3.80
CA ASP A 112 -13.50 2.39 2.95
C ASP A 112 -11.99 2.63 2.87
N ILE A 113 -11.54 3.89 2.86
CA ILE A 113 -10.11 4.22 2.86
C ILE A 113 -9.50 3.94 4.23
N LEU A 114 -10.22 4.23 5.32
CA LEU A 114 -9.80 3.87 6.68
C LEU A 114 -9.62 2.37 6.84
N LYS A 115 -10.55 1.57 6.31
CA LYS A 115 -10.46 0.11 6.33
C LYS A 115 -9.22 -0.37 5.58
N GLU A 116 -8.99 0.12 4.38
CA GLU A 116 -7.80 -0.19 3.58
C GLU A 116 -6.50 0.19 4.32
N CYS A 117 -6.47 1.38 4.92
CA CYS A 117 -5.33 1.84 5.71
C CYS A 117 -5.03 0.89 6.89
N ASP A 118 -6.06 0.34 7.53
CA ASP A 118 -5.91 -0.64 8.62
C ASP A 118 -5.38 -2.00 8.16
N GLU A 119 -5.82 -2.45 6.99
CA GLU A 119 -5.29 -3.66 6.35
C GLU A 119 -3.80 -3.49 6.00
N LEU A 120 -3.44 -2.35 5.41
CA LEU A 120 -2.04 -2.00 5.12
C LEU A 120 -1.21 -1.94 6.40
N ILE A 121 -1.67 -1.26 7.46
CA ILE A 121 -0.98 -1.24 8.76
C ILE A 121 -0.71 -2.65 9.29
N SER A 122 -1.72 -3.53 9.20
CA SER A 122 -1.62 -4.92 9.66
C SER A 122 -0.60 -5.73 8.85
N ILE A 123 -0.58 -5.53 7.53
CA ILE A 123 0.40 -6.14 6.62
C ILE A 123 1.82 -5.68 6.99
N PHE A 124 2.06 -4.37 7.04
CA PHE A 124 3.38 -3.81 7.33
C PHE A 124 3.90 -4.19 8.72
N PHE A 125 3.02 -4.20 9.73
CA PHE A 125 3.37 -4.66 11.07
C PHE A 125 3.78 -6.15 11.09
N THR A 126 3.06 -6.99 10.36
CA THR A 126 3.38 -8.42 10.24
C THR A 126 4.69 -8.63 9.48
N SER A 127 4.93 -7.89 8.40
CA SER A 127 6.19 -7.91 7.64
C SER A 127 7.40 -7.61 8.52
N ILE A 128 7.31 -6.61 9.40
CA ILE A 128 8.37 -6.28 10.37
C ILE A 128 8.62 -7.47 11.31
N LYS A 129 7.56 -8.04 11.90
CA LYS A 129 7.70 -9.18 12.82
C LYS A 129 8.36 -10.38 12.14
N THR A 130 7.94 -10.73 10.94
CA THR A 130 8.49 -11.84 10.17
C THR A 130 9.96 -11.61 9.84
N ALA A 131 10.31 -10.43 9.34
CA ALA A 131 11.70 -10.10 9.02
C ALA A 131 12.62 -10.12 10.25
N GLN A 132 12.11 -9.70 11.42
CA GLN A 132 12.86 -9.73 12.68
C GLN A 132 12.98 -11.13 13.29
N LYS A 133 11.97 -12.00 13.15
CA LYS A 133 12.00 -13.37 13.69
C LYS A 133 13.04 -14.25 13.00
N ASN A 134 13.26 -14.02 11.70
CA ASN A 134 14.23 -14.77 10.91
C ASN A 134 15.70 -14.45 11.25
N LYS A 135 15.96 -13.64 12.30
CA LYS A 135 17.29 -13.25 12.79
C LYS A 135 18.04 -14.38 13.54
N LYS A 136 17.43 -15.56 13.70
CA LYS A 136 18.01 -16.75 14.35
C LYS A 136 18.29 -17.87 13.34
N VAL A 137 19.18 -17.67 12.38
CA VAL A 137 20.01 -18.72 11.77
C VAL A 137 21.19 -17.95 11.19
N ASP A 138 22.27 -17.91 11.95
CA ASP A 138 23.66 -17.74 11.52
C ASP A 138 24.52 -18.14 12.75
#